data_AF-U1GTE6-F1
#
_entry.id   AF-U1GTE6-F1
#
_cell.length_a   1.000
_cell.length_b   1.000
_cell.length_c   1.000
_cell.angle_alpha   90.00
_cell.angle_beta   90.00
_cell.angle_gamma   90.00
#
_symmetry.space_group_name_H-M   'P 1'
#
loop_
_entity.id
_entity.type
_entity.pdbx_description
1 polymer ?
#
loop_
_entity_poly.entity_id
_entity_poly.type
_entity_poly.pdbx_seq_one_letter_code
_entity_poly.pdbx_strand_id
1 'polypeptide(L)'
;MLWNDVLLYASKSNYKHTNTHDYRYMLCDFSLSQLVRATGFNVLSRQSNDVNSFIARQSPIALQGILNNIGANGSLVEGASSGIVVASPSTQDPNYFYTWTRDSALTIKFLIDSYIQGNQGLGSLIQEYILAQGRLQTVDNLSGTFASGQGLGEPKYYTNETAFEGEWGRPQRDGPALRAIALIAYSKAIVAASSDNNATVHDVIWPIVSNDLSYVAQYWNQTGFDLWEEVNGSSFFTTAVQYRALVEGANFAQSVGETCDGCDSQAPNTLCFLQNYWNGTSIVSNINLQGDYQRSGLDCNSILTSIHMYDPEGGCTDSTFQPCSSRALANHKAVVDSFRNVYTINSNLGPGEAAAVGRYTEDRYYEGNPWYLCTLAAAEQLYSAIHQWNATGSITVDNLNAGFFSDLGTNTTNGNYASNSPEFATLTTAVRDYADGFVAVVQEYTPENGSLAEQFSRENGTAVSARDLTWSYASFLTMEFARNSTLPQSWGEAAANTVPNSCQASSSNGTYIEPTATSFPNVAGIVTPNGSASGSGMAGSTSSAAANRATPFLRW
;
A
#
# COMPACT_ATOMS: atom_id res chain seq x y z
N MET A 1 -10.49 -27.10 -62.45
CA MET A 1 -10.77 -25.87 -63.22
C MET A 1 -9.83 -24.81 -62.67
N LEU A 2 -8.65 -24.70 -63.28
CA LEU A 2 -8.29 -23.74 -64.35
C LEU A 2 -7.94 -22.37 -63.74
N TRP A 3 -6.69 -22.14 -63.29
CA TRP A 3 -5.46 -21.66 -64.01
C TRP A 3 -5.17 -20.21 -63.54
N ASN A 4 -3.97 -19.67 -63.30
CA ASN A 4 -2.57 -19.90 -63.73
C ASN A 4 -1.63 -19.08 -62.79
N ASP A 5 -0.46 -19.57 -62.33
CA ASP A 5 0.90 -19.58 -62.95
C ASP A 5 1.55 -18.16 -63.05
N VAL A 6 2.85 -17.85 -62.83
CA VAL A 6 4.16 -18.55 -62.75
C VAL A 6 5.24 -17.43 -62.50
N LEU A 7 6.32 -17.57 -61.69
CA LEU A 7 7.69 -17.93 -62.12
C LEU A 7 8.70 -18.00 -60.96
N LEU A 8 9.47 -19.10 -60.98
CA LEU A 8 10.80 -19.29 -60.41
C LEU A 8 11.87 -18.46 -61.12
N TYR A 9 12.98 -18.16 -60.44
CA TYR A 9 14.33 -18.39 -61.01
C TYR A 9 15.35 -18.67 -59.91
N ALA A 10 16.01 -19.83 -60.02
CA ALA A 10 17.25 -20.17 -59.36
C ALA A 10 18.32 -20.35 -60.44
N SER A 11 19.56 -19.91 -60.20
CA SER A 11 20.72 -20.51 -60.89
C SER A 11 21.98 -20.42 -60.04
N LYS A 12 22.53 -21.61 -59.77
CA LYS A 12 23.89 -21.89 -59.28
C LYS A 12 24.94 -21.50 -60.32
N SER A 13 26.15 -21.16 -59.90
CA SER A 13 27.39 -21.70 -60.51
C SER A 13 28.61 -21.58 -59.58
N ASN A 14 29.26 -22.73 -59.37
CA ASN A 14 30.58 -22.96 -58.79
C ASN A 14 31.73 -22.40 -59.66
N TYR A 15 32.92 -22.16 -59.08
CA TYR A 15 34.28 -22.60 -59.52
C TYR A 15 35.34 -21.91 -58.61
N LYS A 16 36.00 -22.61 -57.66
CA LYS A 16 37.30 -23.34 -57.71
C LYS A 16 38.59 -22.49 -57.74
N HIS A 17 39.40 -22.65 -56.67
CA HIS A 17 40.88 -22.74 -56.52
C HIS A 17 41.77 -21.63 -57.15
N THR A 18 42.74 -21.01 -56.45
CA THR A 18 44.05 -21.56 -56.03
C THR A 18 44.92 -20.50 -55.30
N ASN A 19 45.63 -20.95 -54.26
CA ASN A 19 47.03 -20.72 -53.85
C ASN A 19 47.66 -19.33 -53.56
N THR A 20 48.13 -19.24 -52.29
CA THR A 20 49.46 -18.86 -51.78
C THR A 20 50.05 -17.47 -52.07
N HIS A 21 50.32 -16.69 -51.01
CA HIS A 21 51.70 -16.31 -50.65
C HIS A 21 51.83 -15.80 -49.21
N ASP A 22 52.91 -16.25 -48.57
CA ASP A 22 53.51 -15.81 -47.31
C ASP A 22 53.79 -14.31 -47.27
N TYR A 23 53.43 -13.65 -46.16
CA TYR A 23 54.25 -12.59 -45.56
C TYR A 23 54.15 -12.69 -44.03
N ARG A 24 55.28 -13.06 -43.40
CA ARG A 24 55.55 -12.80 -41.98
C ARG A 24 55.65 -11.28 -41.79
N TYR A 25 55.06 -10.73 -40.73
CA TYR A 25 55.73 -9.86 -39.75
C TYR A 25 54.76 -9.45 -38.62
N MET A 26 55.30 -9.48 -37.40
CA MET A 26 54.93 -8.74 -36.19
C MET A 26 53.64 -9.08 -35.43
N LEU A 27 53.88 -9.75 -34.30
CA LEU A 27 53.12 -9.74 -33.05
C LEU A 27 52.62 -8.34 -32.68
N CYS A 28 51.31 -8.22 -32.50
CA CYS A 28 50.69 -7.29 -31.57
C CYS A 28 49.62 -8.07 -30.81
N ASP A 29 49.92 -8.41 -29.56
CA ASP A 29 48.93 -8.82 -28.56
C ASP A 29 47.89 -7.69 -28.42
N PHE A 30 46.66 -7.94 -28.87
CA PHE A 30 45.50 -7.18 -28.44
C PHE A 30 44.65 -8.08 -27.56
N SER A 31 44.66 -7.79 -26.26
CA SER A 31 43.75 -8.42 -25.31
C SER A 31 42.31 -8.03 -25.67
N LEU A 32 41.52 -9.05 -26.02
CA LEU A 32 40.06 -8.94 -26.09
C LEU A 32 39.50 -9.04 -24.67
N SER A 33 39.74 -8.01 -23.85
CA SER A 33 39.19 -7.96 -22.49
C SER A 33 39.10 -6.51 -22.00
N GLN A 34 38.28 -5.69 -22.65
CA GLN A 34 37.74 -4.43 -22.09
C GLN A 34 36.71 -3.83 -23.05
N LEU A 35 35.52 -4.42 -23.12
CA LEU A 35 34.34 -3.77 -23.70
C LEU A 35 33.06 -4.37 -23.13
N VAL A 36 33.03 -4.50 -21.80
CA VAL A 36 31.80 -4.67 -21.02
C VAL A 36 32.02 -3.87 -19.73
N ARG A 37 31.01 -3.08 -19.32
CA ARG A 37 30.95 -2.23 -18.11
C ARG A 37 31.41 -0.78 -18.27
N ALA A 38 30.66 0.01 -19.05
CA ALA A 38 30.56 1.45 -18.83
C ALA A 38 29.13 2.01 -19.00
N THR A 39 28.15 1.17 -19.34
CA THR A 39 26.75 1.59 -19.55
C THR A 39 25.83 1.34 -18.34
N GLY A 40 26.22 0.49 -17.38
CA GLY A 40 25.39 0.17 -16.20
C GLY A 40 25.43 1.23 -15.08
N PHE A 41 26.60 1.80 -14.78
CA PHE A 41 26.74 2.72 -13.64
C PHE A 41 26.18 4.13 -13.89
N ASN A 42 26.10 4.59 -15.15
CA ASN A 42 25.62 5.92 -15.49
C ASN A 42 24.10 6.00 -15.73
N VAL A 43 23.43 4.89 -16.02
CA VAL A 43 21.96 4.86 -16.17
C VAL A 43 21.29 4.83 -14.79
N LEU A 44 21.81 4.03 -13.85
CA LEU A 44 21.28 3.90 -12.49
C LEU A 44 21.39 5.20 -11.66
N SER A 45 22.54 5.87 -11.70
CA SER A 45 22.76 7.17 -11.04
C SER A 45 21.87 8.29 -11.62
N ARG A 46 21.53 8.21 -12.91
CA ARG A 46 20.67 9.19 -13.56
C ARG A 46 19.19 8.93 -13.23
N GLN A 47 18.79 7.67 -13.13
CA GLN A 47 17.44 7.23 -12.77
C GLN A 47 17.12 7.55 -11.29
N SER A 48 18.06 7.35 -10.36
CA SER A 48 17.85 7.68 -8.94
C SER A 48 17.69 9.19 -8.68
N ASN A 49 18.44 10.02 -9.40
CA ASN A 49 18.32 11.48 -9.32
C ASN A 49 17.00 11.99 -9.91
N ASP A 50 16.47 11.29 -10.92
CA ASP A 50 15.18 11.60 -11.55
C ASP A 50 14.00 11.26 -10.63
N VAL A 51 14.00 10.04 -10.05
CA VAL A 51 12.95 9.59 -9.10
C VAL A 51 12.89 10.49 -7.86
N ASN A 52 14.03 10.90 -7.28
CA ASN A 52 14.04 11.83 -6.16
C ASN A 52 13.35 13.17 -6.50
N SER A 53 13.59 13.68 -7.70
CA SER A 53 12.97 14.94 -8.16
C SER A 53 11.47 14.78 -8.43
N PHE A 54 11.07 13.63 -8.95
CA PHE A 54 9.66 13.27 -9.12
C PHE A 54 8.94 13.23 -7.78
N ILE A 55 9.49 12.52 -6.79
CA ILE A 55 8.90 12.44 -5.44
C ILE A 55 8.76 13.82 -4.85
N ALA A 56 9.84 14.62 -4.82
CA ALA A 56 9.80 15.97 -4.25
C ALA A 56 8.75 16.88 -4.91
N ARG A 57 8.46 16.70 -6.21
CA ARG A 57 7.41 17.42 -6.94
C ARG A 57 6.01 16.85 -6.64
N GLN A 58 5.89 15.53 -6.62
CA GLN A 58 4.61 14.83 -6.58
C GLN A 58 4.03 14.78 -5.16
N SER A 59 4.84 14.71 -4.11
CA SER A 59 4.37 14.64 -2.71
C SER A 59 3.43 15.79 -2.31
N PRO A 60 3.77 17.08 -2.51
CA PRO A 60 2.82 18.15 -2.18
C PRO A 60 1.56 18.12 -3.06
N ILE A 61 1.65 17.64 -4.31
CA ILE A 61 0.49 17.48 -5.21
C ILE A 61 -0.43 16.38 -4.70
N ALA A 62 0.13 15.23 -4.30
CA ALA A 62 -0.64 14.10 -3.78
C ALA A 62 -1.33 14.45 -2.47
N LEU A 63 -0.63 15.12 -1.54
CA LEU A 63 -1.25 15.56 -0.28
C LEU A 63 -2.41 16.53 -0.56
N GLN A 64 -2.21 17.51 -1.45
CA GLN A 64 -3.27 18.42 -1.83
C GLN A 64 -4.42 17.72 -2.57
N GLY A 65 -4.12 16.70 -3.39
CA GLY A 65 -5.11 15.85 -4.06
C GLY A 65 -6.02 15.14 -3.06
N ILE A 66 -5.45 14.60 -1.98
CA ILE A 66 -6.23 14.04 -0.86
C ILE A 66 -7.11 15.13 -0.23
N LEU A 67 -6.52 16.25 0.19
CA LEU A 67 -7.26 17.31 0.89
C LEU A 67 -8.38 17.91 0.03
N ASN A 68 -8.19 17.97 -1.29
CA ASN A 68 -9.19 18.42 -2.23
C ASN A 68 -10.40 17.48 -2.34
N ASN A 69 -10.25 16.21 -1.96
CA ASN A 69 -11.28 15.18 -2.00
C ASN A 69 -11.95 14.94 -0.63
N ILE A 70 -11.71 15.80 0.36
CA ILE A 70 -12.30 15.67 1.70
C ILE A 70 -13.27 16.82 1.98
N GLY A 71 -14.51 16.47 2.31
CA GLY A 71 -15.53 17.45 2.67
C GLY A 71 -15.26 18.11 4.03
N ALA A 72 -15.79 19.30 4.30
CA ALA A 72 -16.68 20.09 3.44
C ALA A 72 -15.94 21.14 2.59
N ASN A 73 -14.63 21.28 2.78
CA ASN A 73 -13.82 22.35 2.19
C ASN A 73 -12.96 21.89 1.00
N GLY A 74 -12.97 20.60 0.67
CA GLY A 74 -12.23 20.04 -0.46
C GLY A 74 -12.69 20.63 -1.79
N SER A 75 -11.73 21.19 -2.55
CA SER A 75 -12.02 21.94 -3.78
C SER A 75 -12.59 21.11 -4.94
N LEU A 76 -12.49 19.78 -4.88
CA LEU A 76 -12.98 18.87 -5.92
C LEU A 76 -14.29 18.17 -5.54
N VAL A 77 -14.78 18.34 -4.31
CA VAL A 77 -15.92 17.58 -3.75
C VAL A 77 -16.97 18.46 -3.11
N GLU A 78 -17.32 19.56 -3.79
CA GLU A 78 -18.38 20.45 -3.35
C GLU A 78 -19.67 19.67 -3.02
N GLY A 79 -20.20 19.88 -1.81
CA GLY A 79 -21.40 19.19 -1.30
C GLY A 79 -21.15 17.94 -0.46
N ALA A 80 -19.91 17.44 -0.37
CA ALA A 80 -19.57 16.38 0.58
C ALA A 80 -19.62 16.91 2.04
N SER A 81 -20.14 16.11 2.97
CA SER A 81 -20.21 16.46 4.39
C SER A 81 -18.82 16.59 5.03
N SER A 82 -18.74 17.33 6.14
CA SER A 82 -17.48 17.52 6.89
C SER A 82 -16.92 16.18 7.38
N GLY A 83 -15.63 15.96 7.13
CA GLY A 83 -14.93 14.73 7.49
C GLY A 83 -15.15 13.56 6.52
N ILE A 84 -15.97 13.73 5.47
CA ILE A 84 -16.20 12.67 4.48
C ILE A 84 -15.09 12.69 3.43
N VAL A 85 -14.37 11.56 3.35
CA VAL A 85 -13.39 11.30 2.30
C VAL A 85 -14.11 10.70 1.10
N VAL A 86 -14.04 11.38 -0.03
CA VAL A 86 -14.62 10.91 -1.30
C VAL A 86 -13.56 10.12 -2.06
N ALA A 87 -13.93 8.99 -2.65
CA ALA A 87 -12.97 8.15 -3.38
C ALA A 87 -12.38 8.88 -4.60
N SER A 88 -13.23 9.54 -5.40
CA SER A 88 -12.82 10.40 -6.50
C SER A 88 -13.89 11.45 -6.80
N PRO A 89 -13.52 12.63 -7.33
CA PRO A 89 -14.48 13.63 -7.79
C PRO A 89 -15.18 13.24 -9.11
N SER A 90 -14.94 12.04 -9.64
CA SER A 90 -15.61 11.54 -10.83
C SER A 90 -17.06 11.18 -10.55
N THR A 91 -17.99 11.83 -11.25
CA THR A 91 -19.44 11.60 -11.12
C THR A 91 -20.01 10.75 -12.26
N GLN A 92 -19.20 10.43 -13.28
CA GLN A 92 -19.62 9.70 -14.49
C GLN A 92 -18.45 8.87 -15.04
N ASP A 93 -18.75 7.62 -15.42
CA ASP A 93 -17.86 6.66 -16.12
C ASP A 93 -16.38 6.67 -15.69
N PRO A 94 -16.06 6.22 -14.46
CA PRO A 94 -17.00 5.70 -13.46
C PRO A 94 -17.50 6.79 -12.51
N ASN A 95 -18.65 6.53 -11.88
CA ASN A 95 -19.17 7.38 -10.81
C ASN A 95 -18.63 6.91 -9.45
N TYR A 96 -17.65 7.65 -8.93
CA TYR A 96 -16.95 7.40 -7.67
C TYR A 96 -17.18 8.50 -6.64
N PHE A 97 -18.20 9.35 -6.85
CA PHE A 97 -18.58 10.41 -5.93
C PHE A 97 -19.37 9.86 -4.72
N TYR A 98 -18.70 8.98 -3.98
CA TYR A 98 -19.18 8.31 -2.78
C TYR A 98 -18.02 8.22 -1.78
N THR A 99 -18.36 7.89 -0.55
CA THR A 99 -17.36 7.57 0.48
C THR A 99 -17.36 6.06 0.71
N TRP A 100 -16.20 5.44 0.52
CA TRP A 100 -15.97 4.04 0.88
C TRP A 100 -15.30 3.98 2.25
N THR A 101 -15.76 3.08 3.12
CA THR A 101 -15.18 2.90 4.45
C THR A 101 -13.69 2.54 4.35
N ARG A 102 -13.32 1.65 3.40
CA ARG A 102 -11.92 1.25 3.14
C ARG A 102 -11.06 2.44 2.71
N ASP A 103 -11.42 3.11 1.62
CA ASP A 103 -10.65 4.22 1.03
C ASP A 103 -10.48 5.36 2.04
N SER A 104 -11.55 5.69 2.77
CA SER A 104 -11.53 6.72 3.80
C SER A 104 -10.59 6.33 4.95
N ALA A 105 -10.69 5.11 5.46
CA ALA A 105 -9.87 4.65 6.58
C ALA A 105 -8.38 4.54 6.20
N LEU A 106 -8.05 4.03 5.01
CA LEU A 106 -6.67 3.95 4.51
C LEU A 106 -6.06 5.34 4.31
N THR A 107 -6.82 6.25 3.71
CA THR A 107 -6.37 7.64 3.50
C THR A 107 -6.16 8.36 4.83
N ILE A 108 -7.12 8.23 5.76
CA ILE A 108 -7.02 8.88 7.07
C ILE A 108 -5.90 8.27 7.90
N LYS A 109 -5.64 6.97 7.80
CA LYS A 109 -4.48 6.35 8.46
C LYS A 109 -3.17 7.02 8.04
N PHE A 110 -2.99 7.28 6.74
CA PHE A 110 -1.84 8.05 6.26
C PHE A 110 -1.83 9.49 6.82
N LEU A 111 -2.95 10.20 6.80
CA LEU A 111 -3.01 11.57 7.34
C LEU A 111 -2.70 11.63 8.84
N ILE A 112 -3.10 10.61 9.61
CA ILE A 112 -2.76 10.44 11.02
C ILE A 112 -1.26 10.21 11.18
N ASP A 113 -0.66 9.35 10.36
CA ASP A 113 0.79 9.14 10.40
C ASP A 113 1.54 10.44 10.03
N SER A 114 1.08 11.20 9.03
CA SER A 114 1.63 12.51 8.69
C SER A 114 1.49 13.53 9.83
N TYR A 115 0.35 13.52 10.53
CA TYR A 115 0.11 14.31 11.72
C TYR A 115 1.12 13.97 12.84
N ILE A 116 1.35 12.68 13.10
CA ILE A 116 2.34 12.18 14.08
C ILE A 116 3.76 12.64 13.70
N GLN A 117 4.07 12.69 12.41
CA GLN A 117 5.36 13.16 11.88
C GLN A 117 5.50 14.69 11.84
N GLY A 118 4.54 15.44 12.39
CA GLY A 118 4.64 16.88 12.62
C GLY A 118 3.72 17.74 11.75
N ASN A 119 2.90 17.16 10.87
CA ASN A 119 1.89 17.92 10.11
C ASN A 119 0.64 18.19 10.98
N GLN A 120 0.83 18.95 12.06
CA GLN A 120 -0.19 19.20 13.08
C GLN A 120 -1.44 19.92 12.54
N GLY A 121 -1.34 20.60 11.40
CA GLY A 121 -2.47 21.25 10.72
C GLY A 121 -3.57 20.28 10.27
N LEU A 122 -3.29 18.97 10.22
CA LEU A 122 -4.27 17.94 9.88
C LEU A 122 -5.22 17.57 11.04
N GLY A 123 -4.93 18.03 12.27
CA GLY A 123 -5.66 17.61 13.47
C GLY A 123 -7.18 17.84 13.39
N SER A 124 -7.62 19.02 12.93
CA SER A 124 -9.05 19.33 12.80
C SER A 124 -9.75 18.43 11.79
N LEU A 125 -9.11 18.17 10.63
CA LEU A 125 -9.66 17.29 9.60
C LEU A 125 -9.80 15.85 10.11
N ILE A 126 -8.81 15.35 10.86
CA ILE A 126 -8.86 14.01 11.46
C ILE A 126 -10.03 13.94 12.46
N GLN A 127 -10.21 14.97 13.29
CA GLN A 127 -11.32 15.04 14.24
C GLN A 127 -12.69 15.09 13.54
N GLU A 128 -12.81 15.87 12.46
CA GLU A 128 -14.03 15.91 11.63
C GLU A 128 -14.36 14.53 11.05
N TYR A 129 -13.35 13.81 10.52
CA TYR A 129 -13.53 12.44 10.05
C TYR A 129 -14.05 11.52 11.17
N ILE A 130 -13.45 11.57 12.37
CA ILE A 130 -13.88 10.72 13.48
C ILE A 130 -15.35 10.98 13.83
N LEU A 131 -15.78 12.24 13.91
CA LEU A 131 -17.18 12.58 14.14
C LEU A 131 -18.09 12.09 13.01
N ALA A 132 -17.65 12.20 11.75
CA ALA A 132 -18.39 11.69 10.61
C ALA A 132 -18.57 10.17 10.65
N GLN A 133 -17.53 9.43 11.05
CA GLN A 133 -17.63 7.98 11.22
C GLN A 133 -18.56 7.58 12.35
N GLY A 134 -18.57 8.32 13.47
CA GLY A 134 -19.52 8.11 14.56
C GLY A 134 -20.98 8.20 14.10
N ARG A 135 -21.30 9.19 13.24
CA ARG A 135 -22.62 9.30 12.61
C ARG A 135 -22.88 8.20 11.59
N LEU A 136 -21.90 7.89 10.75
CA LEU A 136 -22.05 6.90 9.68
C LEU A 136 -22.32 5.49 10.21
N GLN A 137 -21.73 5.13 11.36
CA GLN A 137 -22.00 3.83 12.00
C GLN A 137 -23.48 3.60 12.32
N THR A 138 -24.27 4.67 12.57
CA THR A 138 -25.68 4.57 12.97
C THR A 138 -26.64 4.51 11.77
N VAL A 139 -26.12 4.63 10.54
CA VAL A 139 -26.92 4.64 9.31
C VAL A 139 -27.30 3.21 8.94
N ASP A 140 -28.58 2.88 9.14
CA ASP A 140 -29.17 1.64 8.61
C ASP A 140 -29.04 1.60 7.08
N ASN A 141 -28.64 0.45 6.55
CA ASN A 141 -28.29 0.29 5.15
C ASN A 141 -28.59 -1.14 4.65
N LEU A 142 -28.22 -1.43 3.40
CA LEU A 142 -28.54 -2.71 2.77
C LEU A 142 -27.72 -3.91 3.30
N SER A 143 -26.62 -3.69 4.03
CA SER A 143 -25.92 -4.75 4.77
C SER A 143 -26.60 -5.09 6.10
N GLY A 144 -27.37 -4.16 6.67
CA GLY A 144 -28.17 -4.39 7.88
C GLY A 144 -28.33 -3.14 8.73
N THR A 145 -28.73 -3.34 9.98
CA THR A 145 -28.98 -2.24 10.93
C THR A 145 -27.84 -2.07 11.92
N PHE A 146 -27.72 -0.88 12.52
CA PHE A 146 -26.73 -0.62 13.57
C PHE A 146 -26.91 -1.54 14.79
N ALA A 147 -28.16 -1.78 15.22
CA ALA A 147 -28.45 -2.61 16.38
C ALA A 147 -27.94 -4.06 16.26
N SER A 148 -27.83 -4.58 15.04
CA SER A 148 -27.27 -5.91 14.75
C SER A 148 -25.74 -5.91 14.54
N GLY A 149 -25.15 -4.72 14.42
CA GLY A 149 -23.79 -4.49 13.94
C GLY A 149 -23.58 -4.73 12.44
N GLN A 150 -24.50 -5.41 11.75
CA GLN A 150 -24.30 -5.83 10.35
C GLN A 150 -24.13 -4.64 9.41
N GLY A 151 -24.78 -3.51 9.69
CA GLY A 151 -24.66 -2.28 8.90
C GLY A 151 -23.23 -1.73 8.82
N LEU A 152 -22.35 -2.07 9.78
CA LEU A 152 -20.94 -1.65 9.77
C LEU A 152 -20.14 -2.26 8.61
N GLY A 153 -20.61 -3.38 8.06
CA GLY A 153 -20.03 -4.05 6.89
C GLY A 153 -20.41 -3.43 5.54
N GLU A 154 -21.21 -2.36 5.51
CA GLU A 154 -21.55 -1.68 4.26
C GLU A 154 -20.31 -0.99 3.68
N PRO A 155 -19.95 -1.26 2.41
CA PRO A 155 -18.73 -0.75 1.83
C PRO A 155 -18.73 0.77 1.63
N LYS A 156 -19.87 1.32 1.20
CA LYS A 156 -19.96 2.70 0.72
C LYS A 156 -21.28 3.39 1.04
N TYR A 157 -21.20 4.72 1.07
CA TYR A 157 -22.30 5.62 1.38
C TYR A 157 -22.28 6.83 0.44
N TYR A 158 -23.39 7.55 0.33
CA TYR A 158 -23.39 8.84 -0.33
C TYR A 158 -22.54 9.84 0.47
N THR A 159 -21.98 10.84 -0.22
CA THR A 159 -21.07 11.84 0.39
C THR A 159 -21.76 12.78 1.39
N ASN A 160 -23.08 12.72 1.49
CA ASN A 160 -23.91 13.41 2.46
C ASN A 160 -24.28 12.56 3.68
N GLU A 161 -23.58 11.45 3.91
CA GLU A 161 -23.79 10.51 5.05
C GLU A 161 -25.10 9.70 4.99
N THR A 162 -25.73 9.57 3.81
CA THR A 162 -26.91 8.70 3.64
C THR A 162 -26.54 7.34 3.06
N ALA A 163 -27.35 6.32 3.36
CA ALA A 163 -27.14 4.96 2.87
C ALA A 163 -27.17 4.89 1.34
N PHE A 164 -26.22 4.15 0.75
CA PHE A 164 -26.29 3.83 -0.67
C PHE A 164 -27.32 2.71 -0.91
N GLU A 165 -28.39 3.01 -1.65
CA GLU A 165 -29.53 2.10 -1.83
C GLU A 165 -29.44 1.20 -3.09
N GLY A 166 -28.34 1.28 -3.84
CA GLY A 166 -28.14 0.48 -5.06
C GLY A 166 -27.57 -0.92 -4.81
N GLU A 167 -27.65 -1.79 -5.81
CA GLU A 167 -26.95 -3.08 -5.82
C GLU A 167 -25.43 -2.86 -5.76
N TRP A 168 -24.75 -3.69 -4.97
CA TRP A 168 -23.30 -3.63 -4.77
C TRP A 168 -22.77 -4.93 -4.14
N GLY A 169 -21.47 -5.19 -4.29
CA GLY A 169 -20.78 -6.28 -3.61
C GLY A 169 -20.66 -6.00 -2.10
N ARG A 170 -21.67 -6.42 -1.33
CA ARG A 170 -21.77 -6.22 0.13
C ARG A 170 -22.08 -7.53 0.88
N PRO A 171 -21.71 -7.66 2.15
CA PRO A 171 -20.85 -6.75 2.91
C PRO A 171 -19.38 -6.88 2.49
N GLN A 172 -18.58 -5.85 2.76
CA GLN A 172 -17.11 -5.92 2.74
C GLN A 172 -16.61 -5.76 4.18
N ARG A 173 -15.90 -6.77 4.66
CA ARG A 173 -15.66 -6.94 6.10
C ARG A 173 -14.34 -6.35 6.58
N ASP A 174 -13.58 -5.73 5.70
CA ASP A 174 -12.32 -5.04 5.95
C ASP A 174 -12.51 -3.62 6.48
N GLY A 175 -13.58 -2.93 6.05
CA GLY A 175 -13.87 -1.54 6.42
C GLY A 175 -13.79 -1.25 7.93
N PRO A 176 -14.54 -1.99 8.79
CA PRO A 176 -14.48 -1.82 10.24
C PRO A 176 -13.06 -2.00 10.82
N ALA A 177 -12.33 -3.01 10.35
CA ALA A 177 -10.96 -3.26 10.81
C ALA A 177 -10.02 -2.09 10.47
N LEU A 178 -10.07 -1.60 9.22
CA LEU A 178 -9.26 -0.47 8.77
C LEU A 178 -9.59 0.82 9.52
N ARG A 179 -10.88 1.07 9.76
CA ARG A 179 -11.33 2.24 10.53
C ARG A 179 -10.85 2.16 11.98
N ALA A 180 -10.99 1.00 12.63
CA ALA A 180 -10.46 0.79 13.98
C ALA A 180 -8.93 1.06 14.03
N ILE A 181 -8.16 0.51 13.09
CA ILE A 181 -6.71 0.72 13.00
C ILE A 181 -6.36 2.22 12.89
N ALA A 182 -7.05 2.97 12.04
CA ALA A 182 -6.84 4.41 11.90
C ALA A 182 -7.13 5.16 13.21
N LEU A 183 -8.30 4.92 13.81
CA LEU A 183 -8.74 5.62 15.02
C LEU A 183 -7.88 5.29 16.23
N ILE A 184 -7.41 4.04 16.36
CA ILE A 184 -6.48 3.63 17.41
C ILE A 184 -5.15 4.38 17.27
N ALA A 185 -4.61 4.53 16.05
CA ALA A 185 -3.36 5.25 15.83
C ALA A 185 -3.45 6.72 16.28
N TYR A 186 -4.54 7.42 15.93
CA TYR A 186 -4.75 8.80 16.39
C TYR A 186 -4.92 8.86 17.92
N SER A 187 -5.64 7.89 18.49
CA SER A 187 -5.86 7.84 19.94
C SER A 187 -4.55 7.65 20.71
N LYS A 188 -3.69 6.72 20.25
CA LYS A 188 -2.33 6.55 20.79
C LYS A 188 -1.54 7.85 20.72
N ALA A 189 -1.60 8.58 19.60
CA ALA A 189 -0.88 9.83 19.41
C ALA A 189 -1.33 10.92 20.40
N ILE A 190 -2.63 11.13 20.58
CA ILE A 190 -3.13 12.18 21.48
C ILE A 190 -2.91 11.83 22.95
N VAL A 191 -3.02 10.56 23.35
CA VAL A 191 -2.72 10.11 24.72
C VAL A 191 -1.23 10.25 25.02
N ALA A 192 -0.36 9.92 24.07
CA ALA A 192 1.08 10.13 24.21
C ALA A 192 1.46 11.63 24.35
N ALA A 193 0.67 12.53 23.74
CA ALA A 193 0.87 13.97 23.87
C ALA A 193 0.42 14.52 25.25
N SER A 194 -0.66 13.99 25.82
CA SER A 194 -1.11 14.30 27.18
C SER A 194 -2.10 13.25 27.69
N SER A 195 -1.92 12.78 28.92
CA SER A 195 -2.87 11.88 29.60
C SER A 195 -4.25 12.50 29.82
N ASP A 196 -4.36 13.83 29.77
CA ASP A 196 -5.66 14.53 29.86
C ASP A 196 -6.57 14.20 28.67
N ASN A 197 -5.99 13.72 27.56
CA ASN A 197 -6.74 13.29 26.37
C ASN A 197 -7.40 11.91 26.55
N ASN A 198 -7.18 11.20 27.66
CA ASN A 198 -7.85 9.93 27.94
C ASN A 198 -9.38 10.09 27.96
N ALA A 199 -9.90 11.21 28.49
CA ALA A 199 -11.33 11.49 28.48
C ALA A 199 -11.85 11.66 27.04
N THR A 200 -11.11 12.35 26.17
CA THR A 200 -11.44 12.47 24.74
C THR A 200 -11.48 11.11 24.05
N VAL A 201 -10.51 10.24 24.34
CA VAL A 201 -10.52 8.87 23.80
C VAL A 201 -11.76 8.12 24.28
N HIS A 202 -11.99 8.06 25.58
CA HIS A 202 -13.09 7.32 26.20
C HIS A 202 -14.46 7.82 25.69
N ASP A 203 -14.68 9.14 25.65
CA ASP A 203 -16.01 9.71 25.38
C ASP A 203 -16.32 9.87 23.89
N VAL A 204 -15.30 10.02 23.04
CA VAL A 204 -15.48 10.36 21.61
C VAL A 204 -15.05 9.23 20.69
N ILE A 205 -13.85 8.70 20.87
CA ILE A 205 -13.23 7.82 19.87
C ILE A 205 -13.51 6.34 20.17
N TRP A 206 -13.40 5.94 21.44
CA TRP A 206 -13.53 4.55 21.85
C TRP A 206 -14.87 3.91 21.51
N PRO A 207 -16.04 4.56 21.64
CA PRO A 207 -17.31 3.96 21.24
C PRO A 207 -17.33 3.54 19.76
N ILE A 208 -16.68 4.33 18.88
CA ILE A 208 -16.57 4.05 17.45
C ILE A 208 -15.65 2.84 17.22
N VAL A 209 -14.47 2.85 17.86
CA VAL A 209 -13.49 1.75 17.78
C VAL A 209 -14.08 0.44 18.32
N SER A 210 -14.76 0.49 19.45
CA SER A 210 -15.36 -0.68 20.11
C SER A 210 -16.44 -1.34 19.24
N ASN A 211 -17.26 -0.55 18.55
CA ASN A 211 -18.24 -1.06 17.58
C ASN A 211 -17.57 -1.79 16.42
N ASP A 212 -16.50 -1.21 15.85
CA ASP A 212 -15.78 -1.82 14.74
C ASP A 212 -15.06 -3.10 15.15
N LEU A 213 -14.41 -3.12 16.33
CA LEU A 213 -13.76 -4.31 16.87
C LEU A 213 -14.77 -5.42 17.20
N SER A 214 -15.94 -5.03 17.74
CA SER A 214 -17.06 -5.94 17.98
C SER A 214 -17.56 -6.59 16.68
N TYR A 215 -17.65 -5.81 15.60
CA TYR A 215 -17.98 -6.35 14.28
C TYR A 215 -16.94 -7.37 13.81
N VAL A 216 -15.65 -7.04 13.93
CA VAL A 216 -14.58 -7.97 13.52
C VAL A 216 -14.65 -9.26 14.33
N ALA A 217 -14.73 -9.18 15.66
CA ALA A 217 -14.81 -10.36 16.52
C ALA A 217 -16.04 -11.24 16.22
N GLN A 218 -17.15 -10.63 15.80
CA GLN A 218 -18.40 -11.33 15.49
C GLN A 218 -18.45 -11.94 14.09
N TYR A 219 -17.87 -11.27 13.09
CA TYR A 219 -18.11 -11.59 11.68
C TYR A 219 -16.87 -12.01 10.88
N TRP A 220 -15.65 -12.03 11.46
CA TRP A 220 -14.42 -12.38 10.74
C TRP A 220 -14.47 -13.76 10.05
N ASN A 221 -15.15 -14.74 10.67
CA ASN A 221 -15.27 -16.11 10.15
C ASN A 221 -16.51 -16.31 9.25
N GLN A 222 -16.97 -15.25 8.58
CA GLN A 222 -18.02 -15.30 7.58
C GLN A 222 -17.52 -14.75 6.25
N THR A 223 -18.02 -15.28 5.14
CA THR A 223 -17.65 -14.76 3.81
C THR A 223 -18.18 -13.34 3.60
N GLY A 224 -17.51 -12.60 2.74
CA GLY A 224 -17.89 -11.26 2.28
C GLY A 224 -17.16 -10.97 0.97
N PHE A 225 -17.37 -9.78 0.42
CA PHE A 225 -16.65 -9.35 -0.76
C PHE A 225 -15.22 -8.91 -0.41
N ASP A 226 -14.30 -9.15 -1.34
CA ASP A 226 -12.91 -8.71 -1.24
C ASP A 226 -12.76 -7.19 -1.44
N LEU A 227 -11.53 -6.68 -1.27
CA LEU A 227 -11.22 -5.25 -1.42
C LEU A 227 -11.48 -4.69 -2.83
N TRP A 228 -11.60 -5.58 -3.82
CA TRP A 228 -11.94 -5.26 -5.20
C TRP A 228 -13.44 -5.30 -5.48
N GLU A 229 -14.24 -5.62 -4.46
CA GLU A 229 -15.70 -5.57 -4.48
C GLU A 229 -16.36 -6.61 -5.41
N GLU A 230 -15.62 -7.69 -5.73
CA GLU A 230 -15.97 -8.60 -6.83
C GLU A 230 -16.18 -10.03 -6.36
N VAL A 231 -15.30 -10.52 -5.48
CA VAL A 231 -15.25 -11.94 -5.09
C VAL A 231 -15.89 -12.12 -3.73
N ASN A 232 -17.06 -12.75 -3.70
CA ASN A 232 -17.64 -13.21 -2.44
C ASN A 232 -16.94 -14.50 -1.98
N GLY A 233 -16.23 -14.43 -0.86
CA GLY A 233 -15.46 -15.52 -0.28
C GLY A 233 -14.76 -15.09 1.00
N SER A 234 -13.56 -15.61 1.23
CA SER A 234 -12.64 -15.13 2.25
C SER A 234 -11.43 -14.50 1.56
N SER A 235 -11.16 -13.23 1.85
CA SER A 235 -10.07 -12.46 1.23
C SER A 235 -8.89 -12.32 2.19
N PHE A 236 -7.67 -12.52 1.67
CA PHE A 236 -6.41 -12.44 2.42
C PHE A 236 -6.23 -11.07 3.07
N PHE A 237 -6.39 -9.99 2.29
CA PHE A 237 -6.37 -8.62 2.81
C PHE A 237 -7.34 -8.41 3.97
N THR A 238 -8.60 -8.82 3.78
CA THR A 238 -9.64 -8.67 4.81
C THR A 238 -9.29 -9.41 6.09
N THR A 239 -8.90 -10.69 6.01
CA THR A 239 -8.52 -11.48 7.18
C THR A 239 -7.31 -10.88 7.90
N ALA A 240 -6.31 -10.42 7.16
CA ALA A 240 -5.09 -9.86 7.74
C ALA A 240 -5.36 -8.57 8.51
N VAL A 241 -6.08 -7.60 7.91
CA VAL A 241 -6.37 -6.34 8.59
C VAL A 241 -7.34 -6.53 9.77
N GLN A 242 -8.25 -7.50 9.69
CA GLN A 242 -9.06 -7.92 10.83
C GLN A 242 -8.20 -8.47 11.97
N TYR A 243 -7.21 -9.31 11.65
CA TYR A 243 -6.27 -9.82 12.64
C TYR A 243 -5.50 -8.68 13.33
N ARG A 244 -4.92 -7.76 12.55
CA ARG A 244 -4.24 -6.57 13.09
C ARG A 244 -5.17 -5.75 13.98
N ALA A 245 -6.40 -5.48 13.54
CA ALA A 245 -7.36 -4.70 14.32
C ALA A 245 -7.66 -5.34 15.68
N LEU A 246 -7.84 -6.66 15.75
CA LEU A 246 -8.09 -7.36 17.02
C LEU A 246 -6.90 -7.28 17.97
N VAL A 247 -5.67 -7.49 17.48
CA VAL A 247 -4.44 -7.40 18.29
C VAL A 247 -4.23 -5.97 18.77
N GLU A 248 -4.23 -5.02 17.85
CA GLU A 248 -3.97 -3.62 18.14
C GLU A 248 -5.07 -3.04 19.05
N GLY A 249 -6.32 -3.46 18.86
CA GLY A 249 -7.47 -3.13 19.66
C GLY A 249 -7.40 -3.67 21.09
N ALA A 250 -7.02 -4.93 21.29
CA ALA A 250 -6.83 -5.50 22.64
C ALA A 250 -5.76 -4.74 23.44
N ASN A 251 -4.60 -4.53 22.82
CA ASN A 251 -3.49 -3.81 23.43
C ASN A 251 -3.88 -2.36 23.78
N PHE A 252 -4.56 -1.68 22.84
CA PHE A 252 -4.99 -0.31 23.04
C PHE A 252 -6.06 -0.20 24.14
N ALA A 253 -7.09 -1.05 24.11
CA ALA A 253 -8.15 -1.06 25.12
C ALA A 253 -7.57 -1.15 26.53
N GLN A 254 -6.66 -2.11 26.76
CA GLN A 254 -5.96 -2.25 28.03
C GLN A 254 -5.20 -0.99 28.44
N SER A 255 -4.54 -0.32 27.50
CA SER A 255 -3.74 0.89 27.76
C SER A 255 -4.57 2.10 28.20
N VAL A 256 -5.84 2.17 27.82
CA VAL A 256 -6.75 3.28 28.16
C VAL A 256 -7.81 2.91 29.19
N GLY A 257 -7.72 1.72 29.79
CA GLY A 257 -8.64 1.26 30.83
C GLY A 257 -9.98 0.72 30.31
N GLU A 258 -10.02 0.36 29.03
CA GLU A 258 -11.17 -0.19 28.33
C GLU A 258 -11.04 -1.71 28.11
N THR A 259 -12.11 -2.33 27.61
CA THR A 259 -12.14 -3.77 27.28
C THR A 259 -12.51 -3.99 25.82
N CYS A 260 -11.71 -4.76 25.08
CA CYS A 260 -12.15 -5.27 23.78
C CYS A 260 -12.72 -6.68 23.91
N ASP A 261 -14.04 -6.77 24.03
CA ASP A 261 -14.73 -8.05 24.11
C ASP A 261 -14.51 -8.87 22.82
N GLY A 262 -13.99 -10.08 23.00
CA GLY A 262 -13.73 -11.00 21.90
C GLY A 262 -12.36 -10.84 21.23
N CYS A 263 -11.68 -9.68 21.30
CA CYS A 263 -10.39 -9.47 20.62
C CYS A 263 -9.36 -10.58 20.93
N ASP A 264 -9.04 -10.80 22.20
CA ASP A 264 -8.03 -11.79 22.62
C ASP A 264 -8.42 -13.24 22.26
N SER A 265 -9.73 -13.53 22.26
CA SER A 265 -10.24 -14.87 21.95
C SER A 265 -10.27 -15.17 20.45
N GLN A 266 -10.43 -14.15 19.60
CA GLN A 266 -10.60 -14.31 18.15
C GLN A 266 -9.31 -14.04 17.36
N ALA A 267 -8.41 -13.19 17.86
CA ALA A 267 -7.17 -12.86 17.15
C ALA A 267 -6.32 -14.12 16.82
N PRO A 268 -6.10 -15.09 17.75
CA PRO A 268 -5.32 -16.28 17.43
C PRO A 268 -5.97 -17.17 16.37
N ASN A 269 -7.31 -17.29 16.37
CA ASN A 269 -8.04 -18.06 15.36
C ASN A 269 -8.02 -17.37 13.99
N THR A 270 -8.07 -16.04 13.96
CA THR A 270 -7.94 -15.25 12.74
C THR A 270 -6.55 -15.43 12.13
N LEU A 271 -5.48 -15.36 12.93
CA LEU A 271 -4.10 -15.64 12.49
C LEU A 271 -3.95 -17.08 12.00
N CYS A 272 -4.58 -18.04 12.66
CA CYS A 272 -4.56 -19.44 12.24
C CYS A 272 -5.22 -19.62 10.86
N PHE A 273 -6.38 -19.00 10.65
CA PHE A 273 -7.04 -19.01 9.34
C PHE A 273 -6.22 -18.29 8.26
N LEU A 274 -5.51 -17.20 8.61
CA LEU A 274 -4.63 -16.47 7.70
C LEU A 274 -3.55 -17.35 7.07
N GLN A 275 -3.18 -18.47 7.70
CA GLN A 275 -2.20 -19.41 7.13
C GLN A 275 -2.73 -20.18 5.92
N ASN A 276 -4.06 -20.30 5.75
CA ASN A 276 -4.67 -21.09 4.68
C ASN A 276 -4.56 -20.44 3.30
N TYR A 277 -4.20 -19.16 3.22
CA TYR A 277 -4.00 -18.46 1.96
C TYR A 277 -2.65 -18.80 1.29
N TRP A 278 -1.70 -19.39 2.03
CA TRP A 278 -0.42 -19.82 1.48
C TRP A 278 -0.54 -21.20 0.81
N ASN A 279 -0.28 -21.29 -0.51
CA ASN A 279 -0.40 -22.55 -1.26
C ASN A 279 0.91 -23.36 -1.36
N GLY A 280 1.99 -22.90 -0.72
CA GLY A 280 3.32 -23.50 -0.81
C GLY A 280 4.30 -22.74 -1.71
N THR A 281 3.81 -21.90 -2.63
CA THR A 281 4.65 -21.10 -3.54
C THR A 281 4.28 -19.61 -3.56
N SER A 282 3.01 -19.29 -3.35
CA SER A 282 2.43 -17.95 -3.44
C SER A 282 1.20 -17.84 -2.54
N ILE A 283 0.68 -16.63 -2.40
CA ILE A 283 -0.56 -16.37 -1.68
C ILE A 283 -1.71 -16.45 -2.68
N VAL A 284 -2.74 -17.25 -2.37
CA VAL A 284 -4.01 -17.26 -3.09
C VAL A 284 -4.91 -16.23 -2.42
N SER A 285 -5.06 -15.05 -3.00
CA SER A 285 -5.69 -13.91 -2.30
C SER A 285 -7.17 -14.08 -1.93
N ASN A 286 -7.89 -15.03 -2.53
CA ASN A 286 -9.28 -15.34 -2.20
C ASN A 286 -9.50 -16.85 -2.13
N ILE A 287 -10.11 -17.34 -1.04
CA ILE A 287 -10.46 -18.75 -0.82
C ILE A 287 -11.92 -18.86 -0.35
N ASN A 288 -12.43 -20.09 -0.13
CA ASN A 288 -13.81 -20.33 0.36
C ASN A 288 -14.89 -19.63 -0.48
N LEU A 289 -14.68 -19.64 -1.80
CA LEU A 289 -15.45 -18.86 -2.77
C LEU A 289 -16.93 -19.24 -2.78
N GLN A 290 -17.79 -18.23 -2.82
CA GLN A 290 -19.24 -18.36 -3.01
C GLN A 290 -19.58 -18.11 -4.48
N GLY A 291 -19.16 -19.05 -5.34
CA GLY A 291 -19.32 -18.96 -6.80
C GLY A 291 -18.14 -19.59 -7.55
N ASP A 292 -18.28 -19.70 -8.86
CA ASP A 292 -17.22 -20.18 -9.76
C ASP A 292 -16.39 -18.99 -10.25
N TYR A 293 -15.34 -18.64 -9.50
CA TYR A 293 -14.38 -17.62 -9.91
C TYR A 293 -13.12 -18.32 -10.43
N GLN A 294 -12.83 -18.12 -11.72
CA GLN A 294 -11.66 -18.70 -12.37
C GLN A 294 -10.50 -17.70 -12.32
N ARG A 295 -9.88 -17.57 -11.14
CA ARG A 295 -8.67 -16.75 -10.93
C ARG A 295 -7.52 -17.62 -10.42
N SER A 296 -6.30 -17.28 -10.81
CA SER A 296 -5.06 -17.91 -10.35
C SER A 296 -4.82 -17.74 -8.85
N GLY A 297 -5.35 -16.66 -8.26
CA GLY A 297 -5.10 -16.25 -6.89
C GLY A 297 -3.95 -15.27 -6.73
N LEU A 298 -3.13 -15.06 -7.76
CA LEU A 298 -2.07 -14.04 -7.79
C LEU A 298 -2.70 -12.66 -7.97
N ASP A 299 -2.60 -11.85 -6.93
CA ASP A 299 -3.32 -10.59 -6.85
C ASP A 299 -2.55 -9.59 -5.98
N CYS A 300 -2.51 -8.32 -6.39
CA CYS A 300 -1.99 -7.17 -5.66
C CYS A 300 -2.63 -7.03 -4.26
N ASN A 301 -3.81 -7.59 -4.01
CA ASN A 301 -4.38 -7.86 -2.67
C ASN A 301 -3.29 -8.33 -1.69
N SER A 302 -2.47 -9.30 -2.08
CA SER A 302 -1.42 -9.86 -1.24
C SER A 302 -0.26 -8.90 -0.93
N ILE A 303 0.10 -8.04 -1.88
CA ILE A 303 1.13 -7.00 -1.69
C ILE A 303 0.58 -5.88 -0.79
N LEU A 304 -0.65 -5.41 -1.06
CA LEU A 304 -1.38 -4.46 -0.22
C LEU A 304 -1.50 -4.97 1.22
N THR A 305 -1.77 -6.26 1.38
CA THR A 305 -1.82 -6.90 2.70
C THR A 305 -0.48 -6.75 3.43
N SER A 306 0.63 -7.07 2.77
CA SER A 306 1.95 -7.03 3.40
C SER A 306 2.32 -5.62 3.88
N ILE A 307 2.04 -4.57 3.08
CA ILE A 307 2.33 -3.19 3.49
C ILE A 307 1.38 -2.67 4.57
N HIS A 308 0.11 -3.10 4.58
CA HIS A 308 -0.86 -2.70 5.60
C HIS A 308 -0.77 -3.55 6.89
N MET A 309 -0.02 -4.65 6.85
CA MET A 309 0.38 -5.45 8.02
C MET A 309 1.78 -5.12 8.54
N TYR A 310 2.51 -4.23 7.86
CA TYR A 310 3.87 -3.86 8.24
C TYR A 310 3.94 -3.36 9.70
N ASP A 311 4.84 -3.96 10.47
CA ASP A 311 5.25 -3.49 11.80
C ASP A 311 6.75 -3.13 11.78
N PRO A 312 7.15 -1.89 12.10
CA PRO A 312 8.56 -1.51 12.16
C PRO A 312 9.36 -2.23 13.27
N GLU A 313 8.69 -2.73 14.30
CA GLU A 313 9.30 -3.54 15.37
C GLU A 313 9.19 -5.05 15.09
N GLY A 314 8.45 -5.44 14.04
CA GLY A 314 8.31 -6.82 13.58
C GLY A 314 9.53 -7.32 12.80
N GLY A 315 9.78 -8.62 12.88
CA GLY A 315 10.82 -9.31 12.12
C GLY A 315 10.35 -9.76 10.73
N CYS A 316 11.15 -10.59 10.05
CA CYS A 316 10.77 -11.23 8.78
C CYS A 316 9.84 -12.42 9.00
N THR A 317 8.68 -12.17 9.60
CA THR A 317 7.77 -13.18 10.12
C THR A 317 6.79 -13.69 9.05
N ASP A 318 6.89 -14.99 8.71
CA ASP A 318 6.05 -15.64 7.70
C ASP A 318 4.57 -15.83 8.13
N SER A 319 4.29 -15.93 9.42
CA SER A 319 2.92 -16.14 9.93
C SER A 319 2.05 -14.90 9.78
N THR A 320 2.64 -13.72 9.84
CA THR A 320 1.99 -12.41 9.68
C THR A 320 2.31 -11.75 8.34
N PHE A 321 3.05 -12.45 7.47
CA PHE A 321 3.39 -12.04 6.11
C PHE A 321 4.06 -10.65 6.04
N GLN A 322 4.98 -10.40 7.00
CA GLN A 322 5.75 -9.16 7.04
C GLN A 322 6.51 -8.92 5.74
N PRO A 323 6.75 -7.66 5.33
CA PRO A 323 7.37 -7.32 4.04
C PRO A 323 8.67 -8.07 3.72
N CYS A 324 9.55 -8.28 4.71
CA CYS A 324 10.81 -9.01 4.53
C CYS A 324 10.72 -10.53 4.71
N SER A 325 9.54 -11.09 5.00
CA SER A 325 9.33 -12.54 5.18
C SER A 325 9.53 -13.31 3.87
N SER A 326 9.98 -14.56 3.96
CA SER A 326 10.26 -15.38 2.78
C SER A 326 8.99 -15.60 1.94
N ARG A 327 7.83 -15.79 2.57
CA ARG A 327 6.54 -15.89 1.87
C ARG A 327 6.16 -14.61 1.15
N ALA A 328 6.33 -13.44 1.77
CA ALA A 328 5.98 -12.17 1.15
C ALA A 328 6.88 -11.85 -0.06
N LEU A 329 8.18 -12.17 0.01
CA LEU A 329 9.12 -11.95 -1.10
C LEU A 329 8.89 -12.93 -2.26
N ALA A 330 8.64 -14.21 -1.97
CA ALA A 330 8.27 -15.21 -2.98
C ALA A 330 6.97 -14.83 -3.68
N ASN A 331 5.99 -14.37 -2.91
CA ASN A 331 4.72 -13.88 -3.44
C ASN A 331 4.88 -12.60 -4.28
N HIS A 332 5.67 -11.62 -3.82
CA HIS A 332 5.95 -10.39 -4.56
C HIS A 332 6.46 -10.71 -5.97
N LYS A 333 7.47 -11.59 -6.07
CA LYS A 333 7.96 -12.10 -7.34
C LYS A 333 6.84 -12.72 -8.19
N ALA A 334 6.08 -13.66 -7.62
CA ALA A 334 5.03 -14.37 -8.37
C ALA A 334 3.96 -13.41 -8.92
N VAL A 335 3.52 -12.45 -8.11
CA VAL A 335 2.52 -11.44 -8.51
C VAL A 335 3.09 -10.52 -9.58
N VAL A 336 4.27 -9.93 -9.39
CA VAL A 336 4.87 -9.02 -10.39
C VAL A 336 5.13 -9.75 -11.72
N ASP A 337 5.67 -10.97 -11.67
CA ASP A 337 5.96 -11.76 -12.87
C ASP A 337 4.70 -12.07 -13.68
N SER A 338 3.55 -12.24 -13.00
CA SER A 338 2.28 -12.49 -13.68
C SER A 338 1.86 -11.32 -14.59
N PHE A 339 2.27 -10.09 -14.29
CA PHE A 339 1.91 -8.90 -15.07
C PHE A 339 2.87 -8.57 -16.22
N ARG A 340 4.06 -9.19 -16.25
CA ARG A 340 5.10 -8.84 -17.24
C ARG A 340 4.65 -9.06 -18.68
N ASN A 341 3.89 -10.11 -18.93
CA ASN A 341 3.50 -10.53 -20.29
C ASN A 341 2.06 -10.17 -20.66
N VAL A 342 1.29 -9.58 -19.75
CA VAL A 342 -0.12 -9.23 -20.02
C VAL A 342 -0.29 -7.78 -20.46
N TYR A 343 0.62 -6.87 -20.10
CA TYR A 343 0.52 -5.47 -20.49
C TYR A 343 1.54 -5.10 -21.56
N THR A 344 1.11 -4.43 -22.62
CA THR A 344 1.99 -3.96 -23.70
C THR A 344 3.04 -2.99 -23.16
N ILE A 345 2.69 -2.14 -22.18
CA ILE A 345 3.65 -1.22 -21.54
C ILE A 345 4.77 -1.92 -20.76
N ASN A 346 4.62 -3.21 -20.45
CA ASN A 346 5.67 -4.02 -19.82
C ASN A 346 6.56 -4.74 -20.85
N SER A 347 6.34 -4.51 -22.15
CA SER A 347 7.11 -5.17 -23.21
C SER A 347 8.61 -4.94 -23.02
N ASN A 348 9.39 -6.01 -23.13
CA ASN A 348 10.85 -6.04 -22.98
C ASN A 348 11.39 -5.94 -21.54
N LEU A 349 10.53 -5.93 -20.52
CA LEU A 349 10.97 -5.99 -19.12
C LEU A 349 11.19 -7.44 -18.68
N GLY A 350 12.43 -7.80 -18.40
CA GLY A 350 12.82 -9.13 -17.93
C GLY A 350 12.66 -9.33 -16.42
N PRO A 351 12.97 -10.54 -15.92
CA PRO A 351 13.07 -10.80 -14.48
C PRO A 351 14.01 -9.81 -13.80
N GLY A 352 13.63 -9.34 -12.60
CA GLY A 352 14.40 -8.36 -11.83
C GLY A 352 14.30 -6.90 -12.28
N GLU A 353 13.56 -6.61 -13.35
CA GLU A 353 13.24 -5.23 -13.76
C GLU A 353 11.83 -4.87 -13.26
N ALA A 354 11.65 -3.67 -12.72
CA ALA A 354 10.35 -3.24 -12.22
C ALA A 354 9.33 -3.12 -13.37
N ALA A 355 8.08 -3.49 -13.12
CA ALA A 355 7.02 -3.51 -14.12
C ALA A 355 5.75 -2.83 -13.61
N ALA A 356 4.87 -2.40 -14.50
CA ALA A 356 3.55 -1.92 -14.14
C ALA A 356 2.69 -3.07 -13.60
N VAL A 357 2.08 -2.87 -12.42
CA VAL A 357 1.33 -3.90 -11.68
C VAL A 357 -0.15 -3.51 -11.61
N GLY A 358 -1.04 -4.44 -11.95
CA GLY A 358 -2.49 -4.26 -11.80
C GLY A 358 -3.03 -4.98 -10.57
N ARG A 359 -4.36 -5.17 -10.52
CA ARG A 359 -5.00 -5.94 -9.43
C ARG A 359 -4.69 -7.43 -9.54
N TYR A 360 -5.15 -8.08 -10.60
CA TYR A 360 -4.89 -9.49 -10.93
C TYR A 360 -4.95 -9.66 -12.45
N THR A 361 -4.33 -10.72 -13.01
CA THR A 361 -4.16 -10.83 -14.47
C THR A 361 -5.44 -11.09 -15.27
N GLU A 362 -6.45 -11.62 -14.60
CA GLU A 362 -7.78 -11.92 -15.13
C GLU A 362 -8.70 -10.70 -15.13
N ASP A 363 -8.23 -9.54 -14.67
CA ASP A 363 -9.00 -8.31 -14.55
C ASP A 363 -9.62 -7.89 -15.90
N ARG A 364 -10.88 -7.45 -15.83
CA ARG A 364 -11.68 -6.96 -16.96
C ARG A 364 -12.28 -5.58 -16.71
N TYR A 365 -12.13 -5.04 -15.51
CA TYR A 365 -12.60 -3.70 -15.19
C TYR A 365 -11.78 -2.68 -15.98
N TYR A 366 -12.44 -1.90 -16.84
CA TYR A 366 -11.81 -1.07 -17.87
C TYR A 366 -10.77 -1.82 -18.72
N GLU A 367 -11.05 -3.07 -19.11
CA GLU A 367 -10.15 -3.95 -19.89
C GLU A 367 -8.97 -4.54 -19.10
N GLY A 368 -8.89 -4.26 -17.79
CA GLY A 368 -7.85 -4.78 -16.91
C GLY A 368 -6.51 -4.08 -17.14
N ASN A 369 -6.24 -3.05 -16.34
CA ASN A 369 -5.04 -2.23 -16.46
C ASN A 369 -4.13 -2.33 -15.23
N PRO A 370 -2.89 -1.85 -15.33
CA PRO A 370 -2.13 -1.41 -14.17
C PRO A 370 -2.86 -0.37 -13.32
N TRP A 371 -2.61 -0.42 -12.01
CA TRP A 371 -3.11 0.54 -11.04
C TRP A 371 -1.94 1.28 -10.42
N TYR A 372 -2.10 2.60 -10.22
CA TYR A 372 -1.07 3.41 -9.56
C TYR A 372 -0.77 2.84 -8.16
N LEU A 373 -1.81 2.60 -7.37
CA LEU A 373 -1.66 2.07 -6.01
C LEU A 373 -1.02 0.68 -5.95
N CYS A 374 -1.24 -0.19 -6.95
CA CYS A 374 -0.62 -1.52 -6.96
C CYS A 374 0.86 -1.47 -7.35
N THR A 375 1.21 -0.60 -8.30
CA THR A 375 2.60 -0.38 -8.69
C THR A 375 3.37 0.28 -7.54
N LEU A 376 2.76 1.23 -6.83
CA LEU A 376 3.34 1.88 -5.64
C LEU A 376 3.46 0.91 -4.46
N ALA A 377 2.46 0.06 -4.21
CA ALA A 377 2.52 -0.95 -3.16
C ALA A 377 3.65 -1.96 -3.37
N ALA A 378 3.93 -2.32 -4.63
CA ALA A 378 5.05 -3.18 -4.98
C ALA A 378 6.41 -2.54 -4.61
N ALA A 379 6.54 -1.20 -4.74
CA ALA A 379 7.72 -0.46 -4.26
C ALA A 379 7.76 -0.38 -2.73
N GLU A 380 6.62 -0.05 -2.11
CA GLU A 380 6.49 0.14 -0.67
C GLU A 380 6.85 -1.12 0.12
N GLN A 381 6.43 -2.31 -0.33
CA GLN A 381 6.80 -3.58 0.31
C GLN A 381 8.33 -3.75 0.35
N LEU A 382 9.03 -3.38 -0.72
CA LEU A 382 10.49 -3.53 -0.80
C LEU A 382 11.22 -2.51 0.08
N TYR A 383 10.75 -1.26 0.15
CA TYR A 383 11.31 -0.28 1.09
C TYR A 383 11.11 -0.71 2.55
N SER A 384 9.92 -1.21 2.88
CA SER A 384 9.62 -1.75 4.21
C SER A 384 10.47 -2.98 4.53
N ALA A 385 10.72 -3.86 3.56
CA ALA A 385 11.62 -4.99 3.74
C ALA A 385 13.07 -4.56 4.02
N ILE A 386 13.57 -3.56 3.29
CA ILE A 386 14.91 -2.97 3.53
C ILE A 386 14.99 -2.40 4.95
N HIS A 387 13.95 -1.70 5.41
CA HIS A 387 13.89 -1.22 6.78
C HIS A 387 14.01 -2.38 7.79
N GLN A 388 13.21 -3.43 7.64
CA GLN A 388 13.22 -4.56 8.57
C GLN A 388 14.55 -5.33 8.57
N TRP A 389 15.20 -5.49 7.42
CA TRP A 389 16.54 -6.09 7.37
C TRP A 389 17.59 -5.23 8.07
N ASN A 390 17.51 -3.91 7.95
CA ASN A 390 18.39 -2.99 8.67
C ASN A 390 18.15 -3.06 10.18
N ALA A 391 16.89 -3.10 10.62
CA ALA A 391 16.52 -3.23 12.04
C ALA A 391 16.94 -4.59 12.64
N THR A 392 16.72 -5.67 11.89
CA THR A 392 17.11 -7.04 12.28
C THR A 392 18.63 -7.24 12.23
N GLY A 393 19.33 -6.50 11.37
CA GLY A 393 20.78 -6.60 11.18
C GLY A 393 21.20 -7.80 10.31
N SER A 394 20.29 -8.42 9.56
CA SER A 394 20.63 -9.51 8.63
C SER A 394 19.55 -9.76 7.56
N ILE A 395 19.95 -10.40 6.46
CA ILE A 395 19.07 -10.94 5.41
C ILE A 395 19.23 -12.45 5.38
N THR A 396 18.14 -13.20 5.54
CA THR A 396 18.11 -14.65 5.29
C THR A 396 17.61 -14.92 3.88
N VAL A 397 18.44 -15.58 3.08
CA VAL A 397 18.06 -16.14 1.78
C VAL A 397 17.86 -17.65 1.94
N ASP A 398 16.67 -18.13 1.58
CA ASP A 398 16.29 -19.54 1.67
C ASP A 398 15.71 -20.04 0.35
N ASN A 399 15.31 -21.32 0.30
CA ASN A 399 14.75 -21.92 -0.91
C ASN A 399 13.47 -21.23 -1.40
N LEU A 400 12.72 -20.57 -0.50
CA LEU A 400 11.45 -19.96 -0.83
C LEU A 400 11.67 -18.59 -1.50
N ASN A 401 12.56 -17.77 -0.96
CA ASN A 401 12.84 -16.43 -1.48
C ASN A 401 14.05 -16.35 -2.43
N ALA A 402 14.80 -17.43 -2.65
CA ALA A 402 15.96 -17.44 -3.55
C ALA A 402 15.63 -16.97 -4.98
N GLY A 403 14.44 -17.31 -5.49
CA GLY A 403 13.99 -16.86 -6.81
C GLY A 403 13.83 -15.34 -6.90
N PHE A 404 13.39 -14.68 -5.83
CA PHE A 404 13.28 -13.23 -5.75
C PHE A 404 14.67 -12.57 -5.83
N PHE A 405 15.63 -13.05 -5.04
CA PHE A 405 16.99 -12.48 -5.06
C PHE A 405 17.76 -12.79 -6.35
N SER A 406 17.62 -14.01 -6.89
CA SER A 406 18.29 -14.41 -8.13
C SER A 406 17.94 -13.51 -9.31
N ASP A 407 16.68 -13.07 -9.40
CA ASP A 407 16.21 -12.16 -10.45
C ASP A 407 16.92 -10.81 -10.41
N LEU A 408 17.29 -10.33 -9.23
CA LEU A 408 18.00 -9.06 -9.03
C LEU A 408 19.49 -9.14 -9.41
N GLY A 409 19.92 -10.25 -10.03
CA GLY A 409 21.29 -10.46 -10.48
C GLY A 409 22.30 -10.65 -9.34
N THR A 410 21.82 -10.88 -8.11
CA THR A 410 22.68 -11.19 -6.99
C THR A 410 23.04 -12.67 -7.04
N ASN A 411 24.32 -13.01 -7.21
CA ASN A 411 24.84 -14.40 -7.17
C ASN A 411 24.79 -14.98 -5.74
N THR A 412 23.66 -14.82 -5.05
CA THR A 412 23.47 -15.19 -3.66
C THR A 412 23.06 -16.64 -3.55
N THR A 413 23.74 -17.35 -2.67
CA THR A 413 23.38 -18.71 -2.24
C THR A 413 22.43 -18.62 -1.04
N ASN A 414 21.79 -19.73 -0.68
CA ASN A 414 21.06 -19.76 0.60
C ASN A 414 22.02 -19.52 1.76
N GLY A 415 21.58 -18.74 2.73
CA GLY A 415 22.40 -18.36 3.88
C GLY A 415 21.87 -17.14 4.61
N ASN A 416 22.55 -16.78 5.69
CA ASN A 416 22.28 -15.56 6.44
C ASN A 416 23.41 -14.55 6.22
N TYR A 417 23.05 -13.36 5.78
CA TYR A 417 23.97 -12.27 5.45
C TYR A 417 23.86 -11.18 6.50
N ALA A 418 24.89 -11.03 7.34
CA ALA A 418 24.92 -10.01 8.40
C ALA A 418 25.05 -8.60 7.81
N SER A 419 24.53 -7.59 8.51
CA SER A 419 24.51 -6.18 8.04
C SER A 419 25.88 -5.57 7.74
N ASN A 420 26.96 -6.11 8.31
CA ASN A 420 28.33 -5.69 8.07
C ASN A 420 29.01 -6.43 6.88
N SER A 421 28.30 -7.33 6.21
CA SER A 421 28.82 -8.07 5.05
C SER A 421 28.66 -7.29 3.73
N PRO A 422 29.60 -7.42 2.78
CA PRO A 422 29.43 -6.88 1.43
C PRO A 422 28.19 -7.40 0.70
N GLU A 423 27.80 -8.65 0.98
CA GLU A 423 26.61 -9.29 0.41
C GLU A 423 25.33 -8.60 0.87
N PHE A 424 25.21 -8.26 2.16
CA PHE A 424 24.06 -7.51 2.66
C PHE A 424 23.93 -6.14 1.97
N ALA A 425 25.04 -5.41 1.82
CA ALA A 425 25.04 -4.13 1.12
C ALA A 425 24.64 -4.28 -0.37
N THR A 426 25.12 -5.34 -1.02
CA THR A 426 24.77 -5.65 -2.42
C THR A 426 23.29 -5.97 -2.57
N LEU A 427 22.75 -6.83 -1.70
CA LEU A 427 21.34 -7.22 -1.70
C LEU A 427 20.41 -6.03 -1.44
N THR A 428 20.68 -5.25 -0.39
CA THR A 428 19.86 -4.08 -0.05
C THR A 428 19.91 -3.00 -1.14
N THR A 429 21.05 -2.80 -1.80
CA THR A 429 21.17 -1.89 -2.94
C THR A 429 20.34 -2.39 -4.12
N ALA A 430 20.46 -3.67 -4.49
CA ALA A 430 19.71 -4.24 -5.61
C ALA A 430 18.19 -4.19 -5.38
N VAL A 431 17.73 -4.47 -4.15
CA VAL A 431 16.31 -4.36 -3.79
C VAL A 431 15.84 -2.89 -3.80
N ARG A 432 16.68 -1.95 -3.38
CA ARG A 432 16.35 -0.51 -3.43
C ARG A 432 16.24 -0.02 -4.87
N ASP A 433 17.16 -0.42 -5.74
CA ASP A 433 17.13 -0.06 -7.16
C ASP A 433 15.87 -0.65 -7.84
N TYR A 434 15.50 -1.88 -7.49
CA TYR A 434 14.26 -2.50 -7.95
C TYR A 434 13.01 -1.76 -7.47
N ALA A 435 12.98 -1.34 -6.19
CA ALA A 435 11.91 -0.53 -5.62
C ALA A 435 11.77 0.85 -6.32
N ASP A 436 12.89 1.56 -6.50
CA ASP A 436 12.93 2.84 -7.23
C ASP A 436 12.46 2.67 -8.69
N GLY A 437 12.68 1.49 -9.29
CA GLY A 437 12.16 1.14 -10.62
C GLY A 437 10.61 1.18 -10.71
N PHE A 438 9.90 0.70 -9.69
CA PHE A 438 8.43 0.77 -9.67
C PHE A 438 7.94 2.22 -9.55
N VAL A 439 8.65 3.05 -8.78
CA VAL A 439 8.36 4.49 -8.70
C VAL A 439 8.63 5.17 -10.05
N ALA A 440 9.67 4.77 -10.77
CA ALA A 440 9.95 5.26 -12.12
C ALA A 440 8.86 4.86 -13.14
N VAL A 441 8.27 3.67 -13.02
CA VAL A 441 7.09 3.30 -13.83
C VAL A 441 5.92 4.24 -13.57
N VAL A 442 5.65 4.55 -12.29
CA VAL A 442 4.60 5.51 -11.92
C VAL A 442 4.93 6.91 -12.44
N GLN A 443 6.19 7.34 -12.34
CA GLN A 443 6.66 8.62 -12.85
C GLN A 443 6.39 8.76 -14.36
N GLU A 444 6.73 7.75 -15.15
CA GLU A 444 6.54 7.73 -16.61
C GLU A 444 5.06 7.94 -16.99
N TYR A 445 4.15 7.29 -16.25
CA TYR A 445 2.72 7.31 -16.53
C TYR A 445 1.92 8.29 -15.67
N THR A 446 2.60 9.16 -14.93
CA THR A 446 1.97 10.29 -14.22
C THR A 446 1.90 11.49 -15.17
N PRO A 447 0.71 12.04 -15.48
CA PRO A 447 0.59 13.24 -16.29
C PRO A 447 1.39 14.43 -15.72
N GLU A 448 1.73 15.41 -16.57
CA GLU A 448 2.58 16.55 -16.18
C GLU A 448 2.03 17.32 -14.96
N ASN A 449 0.71 17.40 -14.82
CA ASN A 449 0.05 18.09 -13.71
C ASN A 449 0.11 17.32 -12.37
N GLY A 450 0.59 16.07 -12.38
CA GLY A 450 0.68 15.21 -11.20
C GLY A 450 -0.63 14.55 -10.78
N SER A 451 -1.71 14.64 -11.58
CA SER A 451 -2.96 13.96 -11.26
C SER A 451 -2.79 12.44 -11.29
N LEU A 452 -3.18 11.75 -10.22
CA LEU A 452 -3.17 10.28 -10.17
C LEU A 452 -4.62 9.77 -10.29
N ALA A 453 -4.91 9.09 -11.39
CA ALA A 453 -6.17 8.38 -11.56
C ALA A 453 -6.15 7.04 -10.78
N GLU A 454 -7.18 6.24 -10.95
CA GLU A 454 -7.20 4.87 -10.46
C GLU A 454 -6.24 3.97 -11.26
N GLN A 455 -6.29 4.09 -12.58
CA GLN A 455 -5.61 3.20 -13.52
C GLN A 455 -4.80 3.98 -14.55
N PHE A 456 -3.81 3.34 -15.15
CA PHE A 456 -3.17 3.80 -16.38
C PHE A 456 -3.16 2.68 -17.41
N SER A 457 -3.50 3.00 -18.65
CA SER A 457 -3.80 2.02 -19.70
C SER A 457 -2.68 1.00 -19.89
N ARG A 458 -3.06 -0.27 -19.95
CA ARG A 458 -2.17 -1.40 -20.26
C ARG A 458 -1.44 -1.27 -21.60
N GLU A 459 -1.98 -0.48 -22.53
CA GLU A 459 -1.48 -0.37 -23.90
C GLU A 459 -0.47 0.76 -24.09
N ASN A 460 -0.75 1.93 -23.53
CA ASN A 460 0.02 3.15 -23.78
C ASN A 460 0.26 4.01 -22.51
N GLY A 461 -0.22 3.56 -21.35
CA GLY A 461 -0.02 4.24 -20.08
C GLY A 461 -0.82 5.53 -19.87
N THR A 462 -1.79 5.85 -20.73
CA THR A 462 -2.66 7.01 -20.48
C THR A 462 -3.55 6.74 -19.26
N ALA A 463 -3.71 7.73 -18.38
CA ALA A 463 -4.62 7.63 -17.24
C ALA A 463 -6.07 7.32 -17.68
N VAL A 464 -6.72 6.36 -17.03
CA VAL A 464 -8.08 5.90 -17.31
C VAL A 464 -8.83 5.59 -15.99
N SER A 465 -10.14 5.34 -16.09
CA SER A 465 -11.04 5.17 -14.94
C SER A 465 -11.15 6.46 -14.09
N ALA A 466 -11.48 6.33 -12.80
CA ALA A 466 -11.71 7.44 -11.89
C ALA A 466 -10.48 8.35 -11.79
N ARG A 467 -10.63 9.62 -12.20
CA ARG A 467 -9.57 10.64 -12.04
C ARG A 467 -9.36 11.01 -10.58
N ASP A 468 -8.16 11.52 -10.24
CA ASP A 468 -7.86 12.08 -8.93
C ASP A 468 -8.29 11.14 -7.78
N LEU A 469 -7.93 9.85 -7.88
CA LEU A 469 -8.34 8.85 -6.89
C LEU A 469 -7.59 9.10 -5.59
N THR A 470 -8.34 9.29 -4.50
CA THR A 470 -7.78 9.59 -3.17
C THR A 470 -6.83 8.49 -2.70
N TRP A 471 -7.15 7.22 -2.94
CA TRP A 471 -6.28 6.10 -2.56
C TRP A 471 -4.99 6.06 -3.40
N SER A 472 -5.00 6.42 -4.68
CA SER A 472 -3.77 6.55 -5.47
C SER A 472 -2.84 7.61 -4.88
N TYR A 473 -3.38 8.77 -4.47
CA TYR A 473 -2.59 9.79 -3.78
C TYR A 473 -2.06 9.31 -2.42
N ALA A 474 -2.89 8.63 -1.62
CA ALA A 474 -2.45 8.08 -0.33
C ALA A 474 -1.33 7.04 -0.51
N SER A 475 -1.47 6.14 -1.48
CA SER A 475 -0.46 5.11 -1.79
C SER A 475 0.88 5.70 -2.24
N PHE A 476 0.86 6.86 -2.90
CA PHE A 476 2.08 7.55 -3.28
C PHE A 476 2.84 8.04 -2.06
N LEU A 477 2.11 8.60 -1.10
CA LEU A 477 2.69 9.19 0.10
C LEU A 477 3.12 8.12 1.12
N THR A 478 2.39 7.00 1.24
CA THR A 478 2.83 5.86 2.07
C THR A 478 4.10 5.23 1.49
N MET A 479 4.18 5.10 0.16
CA MET A 479 5.41 4.65 -0.52
C MET A 479 6.59 5.58 -0.23
N GLU A 480 6.39 6.90 -0.31
CA GLU A 480 7.41 7.88 0.05
C GLU A 480 7.85 7.73 1.51
N PHE A 481 6.90 7.58 2.44
CA PHE A 481 7.19 7.38 3.86
C PHE A 481 8.07 6.15 4.05
N ALA A 482 7.71 5.01 3.45
CA ALA A 482 8.53 3.81 3.50
C ALA A 482 9.92 4.02 2.90
N ARG A 483 10.01 4.67 1.73
CA ARG A 483 11.29 4.98 1.05
C ARG A 483 12.23 5.80 1.92
N ASN A 484 11.68 6.78 2.64
CA ASN A 484 12.40 7.68 3.55
C ASN A 484 12.60 7.08 4.95
N SER A 485 12.14 5.84 5.19
CA SER A 485 12.13 5.21 6.52
C SER A 485 11.39 6.04 7.57
N THR A 486 10.33 6.73 7.16
CA THR A 486 9.34 7.35 8.02
C THR A 486 8.32 6.29 8.43
N LEU A 487 8.45 5.81 9.66
CA LEU A 487 7.77 4.60 10.11
C LEU A 487 6.41 4.93 10.76
N PRO A 488 5.39 4.09 10.57
CA PRO A 488 4.19 4.13 11.40
C PRO A 488 4.52 3.68 12.83
N GLN A 489 3.58 3.81 13.76
CA GLN A 489 3.70 3.18 15.07
C GLN A 489 3.59 1.65 14.97
N SER A 490 4.31 0.93 15.83
CA SER A 490 4.17 -0.52 16.02
C SER A 490 2.74 -0.87 16.43
N TRP A 491 2.20 -1.96 15.87
CA TRP A 491 0.90 -2.50 16.24
C TRP A 491 1.01 -3.68 17.20
N GLY A 492 2.23 -4.12 17.50
CA GLY A 492 2.53 -5.17 18.48
C GLY A 492 2.76 -6.54 17.85
N GLU A 493 3.18 -6.61 16.58
CA GLU A 493 3.39 -7.86 15.85
C GLU A 493 4.31 -8.83 16.58
N ALA A 494 5.40 -8.32 17.16
CA ALA A 494 6.44 -9.15 17.77
C ALA A 494 5.91 -10.00 18.94
N ALA A 495 4.83 -9.57 19.60
CA ALA A 495 4.15 -10.31 20.67
C ALA A 495 2.93 -11.11 20.18
N ALA A 496 2.51 -10.90 18.92
CA ALA A 496 1.31 -11.44 18.32
C ALA A 496 1.64 -12.00 16.93
N ASN A 497 2.46 -13.05 16.90
CA ASN A 497 2.81 -13.73 15.64
C ASN A 497 2.89 -15.26 15.77
N THR A 498 2.53 -15.79 16.93
CA THR A 498 2.51 -17.23 17.19
C THR A 498 1.17 -17.83 16.74
N VAL A 499 1.23 -18.73 15.77
CA VAL A 499 0.06 -19.44 15.27
C VAL A 499 -0.35 -20.54 16.26
N PRO A 500 -1.63 -20.64 16.66
CA PRO A 500 -2.12 -21.76 17.45
C PRO A 500 -1.91 -23.12 16.76
N ASN A 501 -1.72 -24.18 17.55
CA ASN A 501 -1.55 -25.55 17.03
C ASN A 501 -2.78 -26.08 16.27
N SER A 502 -3.96 -25.52 16.52
CA SER A 502 -5.21 -25.91 15.88
C SER A 502 -6.09 -24.69 15.68
N CYS A 503 -6.61 -24.50 14.46
CA CYS A 503 -7.56 -23.44 14.16
C CYS A 503 -8.97 -23.82 14.63
N GLN A 504 -9.71 -22.88 15.22
CA GLN A 504 -11.11 -23.06 15.54
C GLN A 504 -11.96 -22.07 14.73
N ALA A 505 -13.00 -22.59 14.09
CA ALA A 505 -14.05 -21.77 13.50
C ALA A 505 -14.90 -21.20 14.65
N SER A 506 -14.65 -19.95 15.04
CA SER A 506 -15.31 -19.28 16.16
C SER A 506 -15.66 -17.83 15.83
N SER A 507 -16.47 -17.23 16.69
CA SER A 507 -16.74 -15.79 16.75
C SER A 507 -17.06 -15.40 18.19
N SER A 508 -17.08 -14.10 18.47
CA SER A 508 -17.61 -13.53 19.71
C SER A 508 -18.76 -12.60 19.38
N ASN A 509 -19.89 -12.71 20.08
CA ASN A 509 -21.00 -11.77 19.87
C ASN A 509 -20.55 -10.35 20.24
N GLY A 510 -20.72 -9.41 19.32
CA GLY A 510 -20.42 -8.00 19.54
C GLY A 510 -21.49 -7.30 20.36
N THR A 511 -21.10 -6.22 21.04
CA THR A 511 -22.01 -5.26 21.67
C THR A 511 -21.82 -3.92 20.97
N TYR A 512 -22.92 -3.31 20.53
CA TYR A 512 -22.87 -2.08 19.74
C TYR A 512 -23.51 -0.93 20.53
N ILE A 513 -22.77 0.16 20.70
CA ILE A 513 -23.17 1.35 21.46
C ILE A 513 -23.12 2.56 20.55
N GLU A 514 -24.23 3.28 20.44
CA GLU A 514 -24.34 4.45 19.58
C GLU A 514 -23.29 5.53 19.97
N PRO A 515 -22.39 5.92 19.06
CA PRO A 515 -21.51 7.06 19.30
C PRO A 515 -22.32 8.36 19.35
N THR A 516 -22.30 9.07 20.48
CA THR A 516 -23.14 10.27 20.70
C THR A 516 -22.38 11.59 20.64
N ALA A 517 -21.05 11.56 20.57
CA ALA A 517 -20.24 12.75 20.54
C ALA A 517 -20.46 13.55 19.24
N THR A 518 -20.82 14.83 19.38
CA THR A 518 -21.05 15.75 18.23
C THR A 518 -19.92 16.74 18.01
N SER A 519 -18.91 16.76 18.89
CA SER A 519 -17.78 17.69 18.84
C SER A 519 -16.58 17.12 19.59
N PHE A 520 -15.38 17.50 19.19
CA PHE A 520 -14.17 17.23 19.96
C PHE A 520 -13.95 18.30 21.05
N PRO A 521 -13.61 17.90 22.29
CA PRO A 521 -13.05 18.84 23.26
C PRO A 521 -11.67 19.33 22.81
N ASN A 522 -11.14 20.38 23.45
CA ASN A 522 -9.78 20.83 23.21
C ASN A 522 -8.80 19.69 23.55
N VAL A 523 -8.10 19.19 22.54
CA VAL A 523 -7.10 18.13 22.72
C VAL A 523 -5.79 18.76 23.22
N ALA A 524 -5.41 18.43 24.45
CA ALA A 524 -4.23 18.97 25.10
C ALA A 524 -2.95 18.55 24.37
N GLY A 525 -1.97 19.45 24.29
CA GLY A 525 -0.68 19.17 23.62
C GLY A 525 -0.72 19.27 22.08
N ILE A 526 -1.87 19.57 21.48
CA ILE A 526 -1.99 19.88 20.05
C ILE A 526 -1.98 21.40 19.86
N VAL A 527 -1.05 21.90 19.04
CA VAL A 527 -1.12 23.30 18.59
C VAL A 527 -2.20 23.39 17.52
N THR A 528 -3.41 23.79 17.91
CA THR A 528 -4.41 24.24 16.94
C THR A 528 -3.86 25.48 16.22
N PRO A 529 -3.84 25.53 14.88
CA PRO A 529 -3.67 26.81 14.20
C PRO A 529 -4.84 27.70 14.65
N ASN A 530 -4.57 28.69 15.49
CA ASN A 530 -5.60 29.60 15.99
C ASN A 530 -6.42 30.16 14.82
N GLY A 531 -7.74 29.98 14.90
CA GLY A 531 -8.68 30.61 13.99
C GLY A 531 -8.59 32.13 14.05
N SER A 532 -8.79 32.74 12.88
CA SER A 532 -9.09 34.17 12.65
C SER A 532 -8.03 35.20 13.09
N ALA A 533 -7.16 35.57 12.16
CA ALA A 533 -6.68 36.95 12.02
C ALA A 533 -6.83 37.39 10.56
N SER A 534 -7.73 38.34 10.33
CA SER A 534 -7.90 39.09 9.08
C SER A 534 -6.64 39.90 8.73
N GLY A 535 -6.21 39.85 7.45
CA GLY A 535 -5.18 40.73 6.85
C GLY A 535 -3.76 40.40 7.31
N SER A 536 -2.71 40.37 6.49
CA SER A 536 -2.41 40.97 5.19
C SER A 536 -1.18 40.22 4.63
N GLY A 537 -0.94 40.32 3.32
CA GLY A 537 -0.12 39.38 2.54
C GLY A 537 1.33 39.15 2.98
N MET A 538 1.83 37.97 2.64
CA MET A 538 3.26 37.66 2.64
C MET A 538 3.76 37.61 1.19
N ALA A 539 4.45 38.69 0.82
CA ALA A 539 5.37 38.72 -0.30
C ALA A 539 6.62 37.90 0.04
N GLY A 540 7.15 37.22 -0.97
CA GLY A 540 8.31 36.34 -0.83
C GLY A 540 9.59 37.05 -0.41
N SER A 541 10.50 36.27 0.15
CA SER A 541 11.91 36.63 0.18
C SER A 541 12.76 35.37 -0.02
N THR A 542 13.42 35.37 -1.17
CA THR A 542 14.64 34.62 -1.47
C THR A 542 15.73 34.98 -0.46
N SER A 543 16.42 33.99 0.10
CA SER A 543 17.68 34.23 0.81
C SER A 543 18.84 33.51 0.11
N SER A 544 19.79 34.35 -0.31
CA SER A 544 21.09 34.04 -0.89
C SER A 544 22.08 33.55 0.17
N ALA A 545 22.97 32.65 -0.24
CA ALA A 545 24.12 32.17 0.52
C ALA A 545 25.13 33.28 0.87
N ALA A 546 25.71 33.20 2.07
CA ALA A 546 27.06 33.70 2.36
C ALA A 546 27.68 32.97 3.56
N ALA A 547 28.98 32.72 3.46
CA ALA A 547 29.77 31.80 4.26
C ALA A 547 30.43 32.41 5.53
N ASN A 548 30.80 31.49 6.43
CA ASN A 548 31.93 31.50 7.37
C ASN A 548 32.02 32.58 8.47
N ARG A 549 31.95 32.11 9.74
CA ARG A 549 33.13 32.02 10.64
C ARG A 549 32.81 31.32 11.97
N ALA A 550 33.70 30.43 12.37
CA ALA A 550 33.73 29.66 13.60
C ALA A 550 34.22 30.51 14.80
N THR A 551 33.69 30.37 16.02
CA THR A 551 34.14 29.51 17.16
C THR A 551 33.63 30.17 18.49
N PRO A 552 33.86 29.64 19.70
CA PRO A 552 32.95 28.76 20.45
C PRO A 552 32.57 29.33 21.86
N PHE A 553 31.69 28.66 22.62
CA PHE A 553 31.90 28.21 24.02
C PHE A 553 30.61 28.03 24.86
N LEU A 554 30.63 26.90 25.58
CA LEU A 554 30.10 26.60 26.92
C LEU A 554 28.59 26.43 27.19
N ARG A 555 28.27 25.14 27.36
CA ARG A 555 27.41 24.51 28.39
C ARG A 555 26.94 25.43 29.53
N TRP A 556 25.65 25.34 29.83
CA TRP A 556 25.13 24.73 31.08
C TRP A 556 23.98 23.80 30.73
#